data_AF-A0A812RTU3-F1
#
_entry.id   AF-A0A812RTU3-F1
#
_cell.length_a   1.000
_cell.length_b   1.000
_cell.length_c   1.000
_cell.angle_alpha   90.00
_cell.angle_beta   90.00
_cell.angle_gamma   90.00
#
_symmetry.space_group_name_H-M   'P 1'
#
loop_
_entity.id
_entity.type
_entity.pdbx_description
1 polymer ?
#
loop_
_entity_poly.entity_id
_entity_poly.type
_entity_poly.pdbx_seq_one_letter_code
_entity_poly.pdbx_strand_id
1 'polypeptide(L)'
;MRRPSLQQLERRFDRLRQLQNRIKLPAAKYFEAFGRRYPLPLRAKCAGSHNYIPQRALEFLAGFFDGDGCVTCRMNRSGCELSVTQSHFGVGVLLLFRNLLGGGVYLEKAAVGMQKPALRWAIAGEGGRHAARLLSSTGCCKRHELRIASSWPQDHSARLAAALELRRLKDSPPTARCPSWSYLAGLFDAEGCISLRAPQYIHLSLDQKSLGVLLAVKTFLHESQIPCTLPTSSRRKCHSLRINSTGVSRLALRKLISAGLRVKRRSAQVVLQMSRANFHEVRSSLQGLVGNQGMYQRLSRSGIERALEIRSIWRRLKATAGDRQRELPIQKQLDSLKRQHEYKCAEEKCLLIRQNVRSLLLARDAA
;
A
#
# COMPACT_ATOMS: atom_id res chain seq x y z
N MET A 1 -29.08 19.67 -26.18
CA MET A 1 -28.72 18.24 -26.01
C MET A 1 -29.33 17.72 -24.71
N ARG A 2 -29.98 16.54 -24.72
CA ARG A 2 -30.56 15.94 -23.50
C ARG A 2 -29.44 15.53 -22.52
N ARG A 3 -29.61 15.80 -21.21
CA ARG A 3 -28.66 15.36 -20.17
C ARG A 3 -28.70 13.83 -20.06
N PRO A 4 -27.55 13.15 -19.92
CA PRO A 4 -27.53 11.70 -19.75
C PRO A 4 -28.13 11.29 -18.41
N SER A 5 -28.79 10.13 -18.36
CA SER A 5 -29.27 9.53 -17.12
C SER A 5 -28.10 8.95 -16.28
N LEU A 6 -28.34 8.66 -15.00
CA LEU A 6 -27.35 8.03 -14.13
C LEU A 6 -26.82 6.70 -14.71
N GLN A 7 -27.74 5.84 -15.17
CA GLN A 7 -27.39 4.55 -15.77
C GLN A 7 -26.55 4.72 -17.05
N GLN A 8 -26.81 5.76 -17.86
CA GLN A 8 -26.01 6.06 -19.05
C GLN A 8 -24.59 6.50 -18.67
N LEU A 9 -24.43 7.29 -17.60
CA LEU A 9 -23.12 7.67 -17.08
C LEU A 9 -22.34 6.45 -16.56
N GLU A 10 -22.98 5.57 -15.80
CA GLU A 10 -22.35 4.34 -15.28
C GLU A 10 -21.87 3.42 -16.41
N ARG A 11 -22.74 3.12 -17.38
CA ARG A 11 -22.36 2.31 -18.56
C ARG A 11 -21.20 2.94 -19.33
N ARG A 12 -21.18 4.28 -19.45
CA ARG A 12 -20.09 5.00 -20.10
C ARG A 12 -18.78 4.88 -19.30
N PHE A 13 -18.84 5.02 -17.98
CA PHE A 13 -17.69 4.84 -17.10
C PHE A 13 -17.11 3.43 -17.25
N ASP A 14 -17.95 2.39 -17.24
CA ASP A 14 -17.50 1.01 -17.36
C ASP A 14 -16.80 0.73 -18.69
N ARG A 15 -17.36 1.21 -19.81
CA ARG A 15 -16.72 1.11 -21.14
C ARG A 15 -15.36 1.80 -21.16
N LEU A 16 -15.27 3.01 -20.62
CA LEU A 16 -13.99 3.75 -20.52
C LEU A 16 -13.00 3.05 -19.60
N ARG A 17 -13.46 2.41 -18.53
CA ARG A 17 -12.63 1.64 -17.61
C ARG A 17 -12.09 0.37 -18.25
N GLN A 18 -12.90 -0.33 -19.03
CA GLN A 18 -12.46 -1.48 -19.83
C GLN A 18 -11.41 -1.08 -20.85
N LEU A 19 -11.64 0.02 -21.59
CA LEU A 19 -10.66 0.57 -22.53
C LEU A 19 -9.36 0.93 -21.80
N GLN A 20 -9.44 1.69 -20.71
CA GLN A 20 -8.30 2.08 -19.89
C GLN A 20 -7.45 0.86 -19.48
N ASN A 21 -8.08 -0.21 -19.02
CA ASN A 21 -7.37 -1.40 -18.55
C ASN A 21 -6.72 -2.23 -19.68
N ARG A 22 -7.02 -1.94 -20.95
CA ARG A 22 -6.43 -2.63 -22.12
C ARG A 22 -5.29 -1.85 -22.77
N ILE A 23 -5.14 -0.56 -22.46
CA ILE A 23 -4.06 0.26 -23.02
C ILE A 23 -2.72 -0.24 -22.46
N LYS A 24 -1.92 -0.89 -23.31
CA LYS A 24 -0.53 -1.26 -22.99
C LYS A 24 0.35 -0.03 -23.20
N LEU A 25 1.19 0.28 -22.22
CA LEU A 25 2.20 1.32 -22.35
C LEU A 25 3.55 0.69 -22.71
N PRO A 26 4.48 1.43 -23.34
CA PRO A 26 5.81 0.92 -23.63
C PRO A 26 6.54 0.40 -22.40
N ALA A 27 7.36 -0.63 -22.60
CA ALA A 27 8.13 -1.23 -21.53
C ALA A 27 9.12 -0.21 -20.94
N ALA A 28 9.15 -0.12 -19.61
CA ALA A 28 10.08 0.78 -18.93
C ALA A 28 11.52 0.30 -19.15
N LYS A 29 12.33 1.12 -19.84
CA LYS A 29 13.77 0.89 -20.04
C LYS A 29 14.64 1.42 -18.89
N TYR A 30 14.08 2.31 -18.08
CA TYR A 30 14.75 2.97 -16.97
C TYR A 30 13.79 3.20 -15.81
N PHE A 31 14.32 3.47 -14.62
CA PHE A 31 13.58 4.02 -13.49
C PHE A 31 14.39 5.10 -12.79
N GLU A 32 13.71 5.97 -12.04
CA GLU A 32 14.34 7.04 -11.28
C GLU A 32 14.20 6.81 -9.79
N ALA A 33 15.30 6.99 -9.06
CA ALA A 33 15.30 7.01 -7.61
C ALA A 33 16.42 7.91 -7.08
N PHE A 34 16.15 8.64 -6.00
CA PHE A 34 17.12 9.55 -5.37
C PHE A 34 17.73 10.56 -6.36
N GLY A 35 16.91 11.08 -7.29
CA GLY A 35 17.34 12.05 -8.31
C GLY A 35 18.26 11.46 -9.40
N ARG A 36 18.40 10.13 -9.49
CA ARG A 36 19.23 9.46 -10.49
C ARG A 36 18.40 8.48 -11.31
N ARG A 37 18.75 8.35 -12.59
CA ARG A 37 18.12 7.43 -13.54
C ARG A 37 18.97 6.17 -13.69
N TYR A 38 18.32 5.00 -13.61
CA TYR A 38 18.96 3.69 -13.67
C TYR A 38 18.40 2.87 -14.84
N PRO A 39 19.24 2.17 -15.62
CA PRO A 39 18.78 1.28 -16.68
C PRO A 39 18.15 0.00 -16.12
N LEU A 40 17.23 -0.60 -16.89
CA LEU A 40 16.66 -1.91 -16.61
C LEU A 40 17.14 -2.94 -17.67
N PRO A 41 17.57 -4.14 -17.25
CA PRO A 41 17.73 -4.57 -15.86
C PRO A 41 18.93 -3.89 -15.19
N LEU A 42 18.77 -3.51 -13.92
CA LEU A 42 19.88 -3.02 -13.12
C LEU A 42 20.63 -4.24 -12.58
N ARG A 43 21.78 -4.52 -13.23
CA ARG A 43 22.60 -5.72 -12.97
C ARG A 43 22.90 -5.91 -11.49
N ALA A 44 23.02 -7.19 -11.15
CA ALA A 44 23.32 -7.59 -9.79
C ALA A 44 24.62 -6.95 -9.32
N LYS A 45 24.61 -6.34 -8.14
CA LYS A 45 25.84 -6.06 -7.42
C LYS A 45 26.17 -7.33 -6.65
N CYS A 46 27.41 -7.82 -6.71
CA CYS A 46 27.91 -8.68 -5.63
C CYS A 46 27.64 -7.94 -4.31
N ALA A 47 27.32 -8.65 -3.23
CA ALA A 47 27.25 -8.02 -1.91
C ALA A 47 28.63 -7.40 -1.62
N GLY A 48 28.79 -6.14 -2.00
CA GLY A 48 30.11 -5.57 -2.21
C GLY A 48 30.62 -5.15 -0.86
N SER A 49 31.66 -5.83 -0.37
CA SER A 49 32.67 -5.46 0.66
C SER A 49 32.22 -4.73 1.94
N HIS A 50 30.95 -4.40 2.10
CA HIS A 50 30.38 -3.78 3.26
C HIS A 50 30.14 -4.91 4.26
N ASN A 51 31.18 -5.20 5.04
CA ASN A 51 31.09 -6.10 6.18
C ASN A 51 30.09 -5.61 7.24
N TYR A 52 29.57 -4.38 7.10
CA TYR A 52 28.68 -3.76 8.06
C TYR A 52 27.44 -3.15 7.41
N ILE A 53 26.26 -3.65 7.81
CA ILE A 53 24.96 -3.02 7.55
C ILE A 53 24.50 -2.37 8.86
N PRO A 54 24.22 -1.06 8.89
CA PRO A 54 23.69 -0.41 10.09
C PRO A 54 22.42 -1.11 10.58
N GLN A 55 22.36 -1.42 11.88
CA GLN A 55 21.27 -2.18 12.48
C GLN A 55 19.88 -1.62 12.15
N ARG A 56 19.70 -0.29 12.23
CA ARG A 56 18.42 0.37 11.89
C ARG A 56 18.00 0.13 10.43
N ALA A 57 18.96 0.09 9.51
CA ALA A 57 18.68 -0.18 8.10
C ALA A 57 18.30 -1.64 7.88
N LEU A 58 18.97 -2.57 8.56
CA LEU A 58 18.64 -4.00 8.52
C LEU A 58 17.23 -4.26 9.08
N GLU A 59 16.90 -3.67 10.23
CA GLU A 59 15.56 -3.76 10.83
C GLU A 59 14.47 -3.22 9.88
N PHE A 60 14.72 -2.05 9.26
CA PHE A 60 13.82 -1.50 8.25
C PHE A 60 13.61 -2.46 7.07
N LEU A 61 14.70 -3.00 6.50
CA LEU A 61 14.61 -3.95 5.39
C LEU A 61 13.89 -5.23 5.79
N ALA A 62 14.10 -5.74 7.01
CA ALA A 62 13.41 -6.91 7.53
C ALA A 62 11.91 -6.66 7.68
N GLY A 63 11.50 -5.53 8.26
CA GLY A 63 10.08 -5.16 8.34
C GLY A 63 9.44 -5.00 6.97
N PHE A 64 10.15 -4.39 6.02
CA PHE A 64 9.66 -4.24 4.64
C PHE A 64 9.51 -5.60 3.95
N PHE A 65 10.50 -6.49 4.12
CA PHE A 65 10.47 -7.85 3.57
C PHE A 65 9.35 -8.70 4.19
N ASP A 66 9.07 -8.52 5.48
CA ASP A 66 7.95 -9.19 6.16
C ASP A 66 6.58 -8.74 5.66
N GLY A 67 6.46 -7.53 5.10
CA GLY A 67 5.30 -7.12 4.29
C GLY A 67 5.36 -7.69 2.87
N ASP A 68 6.13 -7.04 2.01
CA ASP A 68 6.11 -7.24 0.55
C ASP A 68 7.15 -8.24 0.01
N GLY A 69 8.02 -8.76 0.87
CA GLY A 69 9.04 -9.74 0.51
C GLY A 69 8.48 -11.15 0.33
N CYS A 70 9.16 -11.95 -0.47
CA CYS A 70 8.79 -13.33 -0.75
C CYS A 70 10.03 -14.22 -0.79
N VAL A 71 9.91 -15.39 -0.17
CA VAL A 71 10.85 -16.50 -0.29
C VAL A 71 10.23 -17.51 -1.26
N THR A 72 10.93 -17.77 -2.36
CA THR A 72 10.48 -18.69 -3.42
C THR A 72 11.55 -19.72 -3.74
N CYS A 73 11.14 -20.95 -4.00
CA CYS A 73 11.98 -21.99 -4.56
C CYS A 73 11.36 -22.42 -5.89
N ARG A 74 12.18 -22.61 -6.92
CA ARG A 74 11.74 -23.21 -8.18
C ARG A 74 12.41 -24.56 -8.30
N MET A 75 11.64 -25.62 -8.53
CA MET A 75 12.17 -27.01 -8.57
C MET A 75 13.25 -27.20 -9.63
N ASN A 76 13.20 -26.42 -10.71
CA ASN A 76 14.19 -26.44 -11.79
C ASN A 76 15.42 -25.55 -11.54
N ARG A 77 15.55 -24.93 -10.36
CA ARG A 77 16.71 -24.17 -9.95
C ARG A 77 17.31 -24.80 -8.70
N SER A 78 18.64 -24.85 -8.63
CA SER A 78 19.36 -25.42 -7.50
C SER A 78 19.24 -24.59 -6.20
N GLY A 79 18.58 -23.43 -6.23
CA GLY A 79 18.56 -22.47 -5.13
C GLY A 79 17.20 -21.88 -4.78
N CYS A 80 17.16 -21.22 -3.63
CA CYS A 80 16.08 -20.35 -3.19
C CYS A 80 16.32 -18.90 -3.68
N GLU A 81 15.24 -18.20 -4.02
CA GLU A 81 15.24 -16.81 -4.47
C GLU A 81 14.44 -15.96 -3.47
N LEU A 82 15.09 -14.91 -2.97
CA LEU A 82 14.45 -13.85 -2.20
C LEU A 82 14.05 -12.75 -3.18
N SER A 83 12.85 -12.20 -3.02
CA SER A 83 12.39 -11.11 -3.86
C SER A 83 11.52 -10.11 -3.13
N VAL A 84 11.53 -8.87 -3.62
CA VAL A 84 10.64 -7.80 -3.18
C VAL A 84 10.14 -7.09 -4.43
N THR A 85 8.82 -6.99 -4.58
CA THR A 85 8.21 -6.31 -5.72
C THR A 85 7.61 -4.99 -5.26
N GLN A 86 7.82 -3.93 -6.03
CA GLN A 86 7.27 -2.61 -5.77
C GLN A 86 6.72 -1.97 -7.04
N SER A 87 5.72 -1.11 -6.86
CA SER A 87 5.34 -0.16 -7.89
C SER A 87 6.44 0.91 -8.05
N HIS A 88 6.43 1.61 -9.19
CA HIS A 88 7.38 2.70 -9.48
C HIS A 88 7.57 3.72 -8.34
N PHE A 89 6.56 4.02 -7.53
CA PHE A 89 6.67 4.99 -6.42
C PHE A 89 7.56 4.51 -5.25
N GLY A 90 7.73 3.21 -5.09
CA GLY A 90 8.52 2.61 -4.01
C GLY A 90 9.92 2.19 -4.42
N VAL A 91 10.36 2.45 -5.66
CA VAL A 91 11.57 1.84 -6.23
C VAL A 91 12.87 2.15 -5.46
N GLY A 92 12.92 3.28 -4.73
CA GLY A 92 14.05 3.60 -3.88
C GLY A 92 14.37 2.54 -2.83
N VAL A 93 13.35 1.78 -2.36
CA VAL A 93 13.58 0.66 -1.43
C VAL A 93 14.27 -0.52 -2.11
N LEU A 94 13.98 -0.78 -3.39
CA LEU A 94 14.63 -1.86 -4.15
C LEU A 94 16.12 -1.59 -4.34
N LEU A 95 16.51 -0.32 -4.50
CA LEU A 95 17.91 0.08 -4.49
C LEU A 95 18.56 -0.11 -3.12
N LEU A 96 17.82 0.11 -2.03
CA LEU A 96 18.34 -0.14 -0.68
C LEU A 96 18.61 -1.64 -0.47
N PHE A 97 17.67 -2.51 -0.86
CA PHE A 97 17.87 -3.96 -0.91
C PHE A 97 19.10 -4.31 -1.76
N ARG A 98 19.18 -3.80 -3.00
CA ARG A 98 20.32 -4.04 -3.89
C ARG A 98 21.66 -3.62 -3.28
N ASN A 99 21.71 -2.43 -2.68
CA ASN A 99 22.96 -1.85 -2.23
C ASN A 99 23.46 -2.48 -0.93
N LEU A 100 22.56 -2.89 -0.03
CA LEU A 100 22.90 -3.46 1.27
C LEU A 100 22.94 -5.00 1.28
N LEU A 101 22.14 -5.66 0.45
CA LEU A 101 22.02 -7.12 0.44
C LEU A 101 22.47 -7.76 -0.89
N GLY A 102 22.88 -6.96 -1.88
CA GLY A 102 23.27 -7.44 -3.20
C GLY A 102 22.08 -7.75 -4.12
N GLY A 103 22.29 -8.54 -5.17
CA GLY A 103 21.23 -8.90 -6.13
C GLY A 103 20.92 -7.79 -7.13
N GLY A 104 19.90 -7.99 -7.96
CA GLY A 104 19.55 -7.11 -9.10
C GLY A 104 18.14 -6.55 -9.03
N VAL A 105 17.85 -5.53 -9.83
CA VAL A 105 16.50 -4.96 -9.99
C VAL A 105 16.03 -5.14 -11.43
N TYR A 106 14.84 -5.71 -11.59
CA TYR A 106 14.27 -6.15 -12.86
C TYR A 106 12.87 -5.59 -13.06
N LEU A 107 12.43 -5.53 -14.32
CA LEU A 107 11.02 -5.30 -14.63
C LEU A 107 10.23 -6.59 -14.37
N GLU A 108 9.27 -6.54 -13.45
CA GLU A 108 8.39 -7.67 -13.14
C GLU A 108 7.12 -7.62 -13.98
N LYS A 109 6.52 -6.43 -14.10
CA LYS A 109 5.30 -6.22 -14.85
C LYS A 109 5.35 -4.89 -15.59
N ALA A 110 5.06 -4.94 -16.90
CA ALA A 110 4.90 -3.74 -17.71
C ALA A 110 3.67 -2.91 -17.25
N ALA A 111 3.66 -1.64 -17.63
CA ALA A 111 2.57 -0.75 -17.31
C ALA A 111 1.35 -0.99 -18.22
N VAL A 112 0.16 -1.03 -17.61
CA VAL A 112 -1.10 -1.24 -18.33
C VAL A 112 -2.17 -0.31 -17.74
N GLY A 113 -2.76 0.53 -18.58
CA GLY A 113 -3.72 1.54 -18.18
C GLY A 113 -3.16 2.45 -17.08
N MET A 114 -3.87 2.55 -15.95
CA MET A 114 -3.42 3.31 -14.78
C MET A 114 -2.51 2.49 -13.84
N GLN A 115 -2.26 1.21 -14.13
CA GLN A 115 -1.31 0.40 -13.39
C GLN A 115 0.11 0.78 -13.82
N LYS A 116 0.87 1.35 -12.89
CA LYS A 116 2.29 1.66 -13.06
C LYS A 116 3.11 0.38 -13.21
N PRO A 117 4.29 0.43 -13.84
CA PRO A 117 5.13 -0.76 -13.94
C PRO A 117 5.53 -1.23 -12.53
N ALA A 118 5.65 -2.54 -12.39
CA ALA A 118 6.16 -3.17 -11.17
C ALA A 118 7.61 -3.59 -11.41
N LEU A 119 8.47 -3.24 -10.46
CA LEU A 119 9.87 -3.61 -10.45
C LEU A 119 10.11 -4.59 -9.32
N ARG A 120 11.06 -5.51 -9.51
CA ARG A 120 11.41 -6.54 -8.53
C ARG A 120 12.89 -6.48 -8.22
N TRP A 121 13.23 -6.37 -6.95
CA TRP A 121 14.54 -6.79 -6.46
C TRP A 121 14.53 -8.30 -6.28
N ALA A 122 15.57 -8.97 -6.77
CA ALA A 122 15.74 -10.40 -6.56
C ALA A 122 17.21 -10.79 -6.32
N ILE A 123 17.40 -11.80 -5.48
CA ILE A 123 18.70 -12.40 -5.19
C ILE A 123 18.54 -13.90 -4.93
N ALA A 124 19.51 -14.69 -5.39
CA ALA A 124 19.55 -16.13 -5.24
C ALA A 124 21.00 -16.61 -5.04
N GLY A 125 21.19 -17.92 -4.86
CA GLY A 125 22.52 -18.51 -4.65
C GLY A 125 23.14 -18.09 -3.32
N GLU A 126 24.46 -17.95 -3.27
CA GLU A 126 25.17 -17.67 -2.02
C GLU A 126 24.87 -16.28 -1.46
N GLY A 127 24.77 -15.27 -2.33
CA GLY A 127 24.30 -13.94 -1.91
C GLY A 127 22.89 -13.98 -1.33
N GLY A 128 22.01 -14.81 -1.90
CA GLY A 128 20.66 -15.03 -1.39
C GLY A 128 20.65 -15.69 -0.01
N ARG A 129 21.48 -16.72 0.20
CA ARG A 129 21.67 -17.37 1.51
C ARG A 129 22.17 -16.38 2.56
N HIS A 130 23.15 -15.55 2.21
CA HIS A 130 23.68 -14.51 3.09
C HIS A 130 22.61 -13.46 3.44
N ALA A 131 21.89 -12.93 2.44
CA ALA A 131 20.81 -11.98 2.66
C ALA A 131 19.70 -12.57 3.54
N ALA A 132 19.33 -13.83 3.33
CA ALA A 132 18.38 -14.56 4.16
C ALA A 132 18.85 -14.67 5.61
N ARG A 133 20.14 -14.99 5.83
CA ARG A 133 20.73 -15.05 7.18
C ARG A 133 20.59 -13.70 7.89
N LEU A 134 20.99 -12.61 7.23
CA LEU A 134 20.90 -11.26 7.79
C LEU A 134 19.46 -10.87 8.09
N LEU A 135 18.53 -11.06 7.15
CA LEU A 135 17.12 -10.74 7.36
C LEU A 135 16.49 -11.60 8.46
N SER A 136 16.84 -12.89 8.58
CA SER A 136 16.28 -13.77 9.61
C SER A 136 16.71 -13.39 11.03
N SER A 137 17.85 -12.69 11.19
CA SER A 137 18.33 -12.23 12.50
C SER A 137 17.45 -11.13 13.12
N THR A 138 16.71 -10.40 12.29
CA THR A 138 15.88 -9.25 12.70
C THR A 138 14.40 -9.42 12.34
N GLY A 139 14.11 -10.10 11.23
CA GLY A 139 12.76 -10.38 10.74
C GLY A 139 11.95 -11.22 11.70
N CYS A 140 10.64 -11.08 11.64
CA CYS A 140 9.72 -11.62 12.64
C CYS A 140 8.67 -12.53 12.01
N CYS A 141 8.09 -12.12 10.88
CA CYS A 141 6.97 -12.82 10.26
C CYS A 141 7.46 -13.95 9.36
N LYS A 142 8.48 -13.68 8.54
CA LYS A 142 9.04 -14.65 7.59
C LYS A 142 10.36 -15.28 8.08
N ARG A 143 10.60 -15.27 9.40
CA ARG A 143 11.87 -15.70 10.00
C ARG A 143 12.18 -17.16 9.70
N HIS A 144 11.18 -18.04 9.77
CA HIS A 144 11.37 -19.47 9.51
C HIS A 144 11.69 -19.73 8.04
N GLU A 145 10.98 -19.06 7.13
CA GLU A 145 11.21 -19.14 5.69
C GLU A 145 12.60 -18.63 5.32
N LEU A 146 13.03 -17.52 5.93
CA LEU A 146 14.37 -16.97 5.75
C LEU A 146 15.45 -17.89 6.33
N ARG A 147 15.22 -18.58 7.45
CA ARG A 147 16.17 -19.57 7.98
C ARG A 147 16.36 -20.72 6.99
N ILE A 148 15.27 -21.28 6.47
CA ILE A 148 15.34 -22.34 5.44
C ILE A 148 16.08 -21.85 4.20
N ALA A 149 15.81 -20.61 3.75
CA ALA A 149 16.52 -20.02 2.62
C ALA A 149 18.01 -19.81 2.91
N SER A 150 18.39 -19.48 4.15
CA SER A 150 19.79 -19.25 4.54
C SER A 150 20.63 -20.51 4.57
N SER A 151 20.01 -21.66 4.87
CA SER A 151 20.62 -22.99 4.91
C SER A 151 20.12 -23.88 3.77
N TRP A 152 19.79 -23.27 2.61
CA TRP A 152 19.19 -24.00 1.50
C TRP A 152 20.09 -25.16 1.07
N PRO A 153 19.59 -26.42 1.04
CA PRO A 153 20.43 -27.60 0.84
C PRO A 153 20.92 -27.73 -0.61
N GLN A 154 22.02 -28.48 -0.78
CA GLN A 154 22.59 -28.78 -2.10
C GLN A 154 21.98 -30.05 -2.70
N ASP A 155 21.62 -31.03 -1.87
CA ASP A 155 21.05 -32.30 -2.29
C ASP A 155 19.61 -32.18 -2.76
N HIS A 156 19.24 -32.93 -3.80
CA HIS A 156 17.91 -32.82 -4.43
C HIS A 156 16.77 -33.22 -3.46
N SER A 157 16.90 -34.34 -2.76
CA SER A 157 15.90 -34.82 -1.79
C SER A 157 15.69 -33.82 -0.65
N ALA A 158 16.78 -33.27 -0.10
CA ALA A 158 16.72 -32.25 0.95
C ALA A 158 16.09 -30.94 0.44
N ARG A 159 16.34 -30.53 -0.82
CA ARG A 159 15.66 -29.37 -1.43
C ARG A 159 14.16 -29.58 -1.56
N LEU A 160 13.73 -30.79 -1.92
CA LEU A 160 12.31 -31.13 -1.99
C LEU A 160 11.64 -31.00 -0.62
N ALA A 161 12.26 -31.54 0.43
CA ALA A 161 11.76 -31.41 1.80
C ALA A 161 11.70 -29.94 2.26
N ALA A 162 12.76 -29.16 2.01
CA ALA A 162 12.79 -27.74 2.33
C ALA A 162 11.72 -26.92 1.57
N ALA A 163 11.44 -27.26 0.31
CA ALA A 163 10.39 -26.62 -0.48
C ALA A 163 8.98 -26.93 0.05
N LEU A 164 8.74 -28.18 0.47
CA LEU A 164 7.47 -28.57 1.11
C LEU A 164 7.28 -27.84 2.44
N GLU A 165 8.34 -27.72 3.24
CA GLU A 165 8.29 -26.99 4.50
C GLU A 165 8.03 -25.49 4.28
N LEU A 166 8.69 -24.86 3.30
CA LEU A 166 8.38 -23.46 2.91
C LEU A 166 6.92 -23.27 2.51
N ARG A 167 6.31 -24.27 1.85
CA ARG A 167 4.89 -24.22 1.48
C ARG A 167 4.00 -24.30 2.72
N ARG A 168 4.30 -25.22 3.64
CA ARG A 168 3.56 -25.40 4.91
C ARG A 168 3.61 -24.15 5.80
N LEU A 169 4.76 -23.49 5.86
CA LEU A 169 4.94 -22.28 6.66
C LEU A 169 4.07 -21.11 6.20
N LYS A 170 3.77 -21.01 4.89
CA LYS A 170 2.90 -19.94 4.37
C LYS A 170 1.46 -20.00 4.88
N ASP A 171 1.03 -21.17 5.34
CA ASP A 171 -0.30 -21.40 5.90
C ASP A 171 -0.30 -21.35 7.44
N SER A 172 0.87 -21.29 8.07
CA SER A 172 1.02 -21.31 9.53
C SER A 172 1.08 -19.88 10.09
N PRO A 173 0.41 -19.57 11.22
CA PRO A 173 0.53 -18.27 11.85
C PRO A 173 1.95 -18.08 12.40
N PRO A 174 2.65 -16.98 12.06
CA PRO A 174 3.99 -16.72 12.57
C PRO A 174 3.96 -16.33 14.05
N THR A 175 4.98 -16.75 14.79
CA THR A 175 5.32 -16.22 16.12
C THR A 175 5.98 -14.85 15.97
N ALA A 176 5.16 -13.81 15.81
CA ALA A 176 5.65 -12.46 15.55
C ALA A 176 5.93 -11.68 16.86
N ARG A 177 7.00 -10.90 16.85
CA ARG A 177 7.26 -9.79 17.78
C ARG A 177 7.58 -8.56 16.94
N CYS A 178 7.22 -7.35 17.35
CA CYS A 178 7.68 -6.14 16.68
C CYS A 178 8.88 -5.58 17.46
N PRO A 179 10.12 -5.65 16.93
CA PRO A 179 11.32 -5.42 17.72
C PRO A 179 11.66 -3.94 17.89
N SER A 180 11.30 -3.08 16.91
CA SER A 180 11.69 -1.68 16.92
C SER A 180 10.79 -0.81 16.04
N TRP A 181 10.92 0.51 16.22
CA TRP A 181 10.28 1.48 15.33
C TRP A 181 10.83 1.42 13.90
N SER A 182 12.11 1.06 13.70
CA SER A 182 12.72 0.94 12.37
C SER A 182 12.09 -0.22 11.59
N TYR A 183 11.91 -1.36 12.26
CA TYR A 183 11.18 -2.50 11.71
C TYR A 183 9.74 -2.12 11.37
N LEU A 184 9.03 -1.46 12.30
CA LEU A 184 7.65 -1.04 12.05
C LEU A 184 7.56 -0.03 10.88
N ALA A 185 8.54 0.86 10.72
CA ALA A 185 8.60 1.77 9.58
C ALA A 185 8.73 1.02 8.24
N GLY A 186 9.57 -0.01 8.19
CA GLY A 186 9.69 -0.89 7.02
C GLY A 186 8.38 -1.62 6.70
N LEU A 187 7.77 -2.24 7.72
CA LEU A 187 6.50 -2.95 7.57
C LEU A 187 5.36 -2.01 7.15
N PHE A 188 5.32 -0.80 7.70
CA PHE A 188 4.32 0.21 7.34
C PHE A 188 4.55 0.76 5.92
N ASP A 189 5.79 0.89 5.47
CA ASP A 189 6.10 1.26 4.10
C ASP A 189 5.66 0.21 3.07
N ALA A 190 5.65 -1.07 3.45
CA ALA A 190 5.05 -2.14 2.66
C ALA A 190 3.50 -2.10 2.75
N GLU A 191 2.96 -2.35 3.93
CA GLU A 191 1.54 -2.73 4.12
C GLU A 191 0.68 -1.62 4.77
N GLY A 192 1.32 -0.56 5.26
CA GLY A 192 0.65 0.55 5.93
C GLY A 192 -0.11 1.46 4.96
N CYS A 193 -1.11 2.16 5.48
CA CYS A 193 -1.91 3.12 4.74
C CYS A 193 -2.06 4.42 5.55
N ILE A 194 -1.86 5.54 4.87
CA ILE A 194 -2.13 6.88 5.41
C ILE A 194 -3.34 7.42 4.65
N SER A 195 -4.41 7.72 5.36
CA SER A 195 -5.63 8.25 4.75
C SER A 195 -6.23 9.38 5.55
N LEU A 196 -6.96 10.25 4.85
CA LEU A 196 -7.69 11.37 5.43
C LEU A 196 -9.19 11.11 5.34
N ARG A 197 -9.90 11.23 6.47
CA ARG A 197 -11.36 11.13 6.54
C ARG A 197 -11.95 12.50 6.91
N ALA A 198 -13.06 12.86 6.26
CA ALA A 198 -13.76 14.10 6.58
C ALA A 198 -14.46 14.01 7.96
N PRO A 199 -14.54 15.11 8.73
CA PRO A 199 -14.07 16.45 8.37
C PRO A 199 -12.55 16.69 8.48
N GLN A 200 -11.78 16.02 9.36
CA GLN A 200 -10.32 16.22 9.52
C GLN A 200 -9.64 15.10 10.34
N TYR A 201 -9.84 13.84 9.98
CA TYR A 201 -9.23 12.72 10.68
C TYR A 201 -8.06 12.13 9.91
N ILE A 202 -6.90 12.04 10.57
CA ILE A 202 -5.78 11.24 10.07
C ILE A 202 -6.00 9.81 10.52
N HIS A 203 -6.19 8.92 9.56
CA HIS A 203 -6.38 7.51 9.78
C HIS A 203 -5.16 6.75 9.27
N LEU A 204 -4.50 6.05 10.19
CA LEU A 204 -3.47 5.07 9.85
C LEU A 204 -4.07 3.68 9.94
N SER A 205 -3.76 2.84 8.97
CA SER A 205 -4.04 1.42 9.07
C SER A 205 -2.84 0.59 8.64
N LEU A 206 -2.74 -0.62 9.18
CA LEU A 206 -1.82 -1.66 8.73
C LEU A 206 -2.67 -2.90 8.44
N ASP A 207 -2.72 -3.30 7.18
CA ASP A 207 -3.51 -4.45 6.76
C ASP A 207 -2.59 -5.66 6.62
N GLN A 208 -2.99 -6.81 7.16
CA GLN A 208 -2.18 -8.04 7.11
C GLN A 208 -3.05 -9.29 7.03
N LYS A 209 -2.55 -10.31 6.35
CA LYS A 209 -3.20 -11.63 6.32
C LYS A 209 -3.07 -12.35 7.66
N SER A 210 -1.90 -12.25 8.29
CA SER A 210 -1.66 -12.86 9.60
C SER A 210 -2.14 -11.97 10.74
N LEU A 211 -3.08 -12.48 11.54
CA LEU A 211 -3.52 -11.82 12.77
C LEU A 211 -2.39 -11.71 13.80
N GLY A 212 -1.54 -12.73 13.91
CA GLY A 212 -0.42 -12.76 14.86
C GLY A 212 0.56 -11.59 14.67
N VAL A 213 0.81 -11.21 13.42
CA VAL A 213 1.64 -10.02 13.09
C VAL A 213 1.00 -8.74 13.62
N LEU A 214 -0.31 -8.56 13.42
CA LEU A 214 -1.00 -7.36 13.89
C LEU A 214 -1.12 -7.31 15.42
N LEU A 215 -1.24 -8.46 16.09
CA LEU A 215 -1.21 -8.54 17.55
C LEU A 215 0.18 -8.13 18.08
N ALA A 216 1.26 -8.61 17.46
CA ALA A 216 2.62 -8.22 17.82
C ALA A 216 2.85 -6.71 17.65
N VAL A 217 2.37 -6.13 16.54
CA VAL A 217 2.43 -4.67 16.32
C VAL A 217 1.55 -3.93 17.32
N LYS A 218 0.35 -4.42 17.63
CA LYS A 218 -0.55 -3.83 18.64
C LYS A 218 0.11 -3.76 20.01
N THR A 219 0.74 -4.84 20.46
CA THR A 219 1.47 -4.89 21.74
C THR A 219 2.59 -3.85 21.76
N PHE A 220 3.42 -3.80 20.73
CA PHE A 220 4.50 -2.81 20.61
C PHE A 220 3.99 -1.36 20.60
N LEU A 221 2.88 -1.08 19.89
CA LEU A 221 2.25 0.24 19.88
C LEU A 221 1.69 0.59 21.26
N HIS A 222 1.09 -0.36 21.97
CA HIS A 222 0.58 -0.16 23.32
C HIS A 222 1.71 0.20 24.31
N GLU A 223 2.82 -0.55 24.28
CA GLU A 223 4.04 -0.24 25.06
C GLU A 223 4.60 1.15 24.72
N SER A 224 4.44 1.59 23.48
CA SER A 224 4.82 2.94 23.02
C SER A 224 3.75 4.01 23.28
N GLN A 225 2.71 3.72 24.07
CA GLN A 225 1.59 4.62 24.38
C GLN A 225 0.82 5.12 23.14
N ILE A 226 0.72 4.30 22.10
CA ILE A 226 -0.03 4.58 20.87
C ILE A 226 -1.28 3.71 20.85
N PRO A 227 -2.43 4.23 21.31
CA PRO A 227 -3.67 3.47 21.30
C PRO A 227 -4.09 3.15 19.87
N CYS A 228 -4.36 1.88 19.61
CA CYS A 228 -4.82 1.37 18.33
C CYS A 228 -5.90 0.31 18.51
N THR A 229 -6.76 0.16 17.51
CA THR A 229 -7.86 -0.82 17.51
C THR A 229 -7.65 -1.87 16.44
N LEU A 230 -8.03 -3.12 16.77
CA LEU A 230 -8.01 -4.26 15.87
C LEU A 230 -9.45 -4.79 15.77
N PRO A 231 -10.26 -4.31 14.82
CA PRO A 231 -11.67 -4.69 14.73
C PRO A 231 -11.82 -6.18 14.41
N THR A 232 -12.74 -6.85 15.08
CA THR A 232 -13.03 -8.30 14.98
C THR A 232 -13.82 -8.69 13.72
N SER A 233 -13.76 -7.92 12.63
CA SER A 233 -14.61 -8.18 11.47
C SER A 233 -14.15 -9.40 10.66
N SER A 234 -14.99 -10.44 10.63
CA SER A 234 -14.76 -11.73 9.97
C SER A 234 -14.96 -11.73 8.44
N ARG A 235 -15.44 -10.64 7.84
CA ARG A 235 -15.85 -10.64 6.41
C ARG A 235 -14.71 -10.43 5.41
N ARG A 236 -13.47 -10.20 5.85
CA ARG A 236 -12.34 -9.88 4.96
C ARG A 236 -11.24 -10.94 5.04
N LYS A 237 -10.59 -11.20 3.90
CA LYS A 237 -9.38 -12.04 3.78
C LYS A 237 -8.13 -11.44 4.45
N CYS A 238 -8.27 -10.28 5.10
CA CYS A 238 -7.21 -9.60 5.82
C CYS A 238 -7.75 -8.93 7.08
N HIS A 239 -6.87 -8.85 8.08
CA HIS A 239 -7.08 -8.11 9.31
C HIS A 239 -6.50 -6.70 9.16
N SER A 240 -6.96 -5.76 9.99
CA SER A 240 -6.61 -4.34 9.87
C SER A 240 -6.40 -3.72 11.25
N LEU A 241 -5.17 -3.33 11.57
CA LEU A 241 -4.85 -2.58 12.78
C LEU A 241 -5.00 -1.09 12.48
N ARG A 242 -5.67 -0.33 13.34
CA ARG A 242 -6.12 1.03 13.05
C ARG A 242 -5.75 2.02 14.15
N ILE A 243 -5.25 3.19 13.75
CA ILE A 243 -5.08 4.36 14.60
C ILE A 243 -6.05 5.44 14.09
N ASN A 244 -7.05 5.77 14.91
CA ASN A 244 -8.18 6.63 14.48
C ASN A 244 -8.14 8.04 15.05
N SER A 245 -7.36 8.28 16.12
CA SER A 245 -7.21 9.62 16.71
C SER A 245 -6.19 10.43 15.93
N THR A 246 -6.56 11.63 15.47
CA THR A 246 -5.66 12.51 14.71
C THR A 246 -4.38 12.82 15.49
N GLY A 247 -4.47 13.13 16.79
CA GLY A 247 -3.29 13.43 17.61
C GLY A 247 -2.34 12.24 17.71
N VAL A 248 -2.89 11.06 18.00
CA VAL A 248 -2.12 9.80 18.11
C VAL A 248 -1.52 9.41 16.76
N SER A 249 -2.27 9.54 15.66
CA SER A 249 -1.78 9.30 14.30
C SER A 249 -0.60 10.21 13.96
N ARG A 250 -0.65 11.51 14.33
CA ARG A 250 0.49 12.42 14.12
C ARG A 250 1.72 11.98 14.92
N LEU A 251 1.53 11.58 16.18
CA LEU A 251 2.62 11.08 17.02
C LEU A 251 3.26 9.83 16.40
N ALA A 252 2.45 8.86 15.98
CA ALA A 252 2.91 7.65 15.30
C ALA A 252 3.67 7.98 14.01
N LEU A 253 3.14 8.87 13.15
CA LEU A 253 3.83 9.30 11.93
C LEU A 253 5.19 9.95 12.21
N ARG A 254 5.29 10.79 13.24
CA ARG A 254 6.58 11.39 13.63
C ARG A 254 7.60 10.33 14.05
N LYS A 255 7.18 9.35 14.86
CA LYS A 255 8.05 8.21 15.26
C LYS A 255 8.45 7.36 14.07
N LEU A 256 7.54 7.09 13.13
CA LEU A 256 7.86 6.35 11.90
C LEU A 256 8.87 7.12 11.03
N ILE A 257 8.69 8.43 10.85
CA ILE A 257 9.61 9.27 10.07
C ILE A 257 11.01 9.30 10.70
N SER A 258 11.11 9.45 12.02
CA SER A 258 12.40 9.45 12.74
C SER A 258 13.07 8.08 12.72
N ALA A 259 12.28 7.01 12.69
CA ALA A 259 12.76 5.64 12.56
C ALA A 259 13.08 5.20 11.12
N GLY A 260 12.93 6.11 10.15
CA GLY A 260 13.38 5.88 8.79
C GLY A 260 12.29 5.46 7.80
N LEU A 261 11.02 5.83 8.01
CA LEU A 261 9.97 5.75 6.97
C LEU A 261 10.47 6.41 5.68
N ARG A 262 10.33 5.71 4.55
CA ARG A 262 10.87 6.08 3.22
C ARG A 262 9.77 6.23 2.17
N VAL A 263 9.10 5.14 1.81
CA VAL A 263 8.13 5.09 0.70
C VAL A 263 6.97 6.04 0.97
N LYS A 264 6.46 6.02 2.21
CA LYS A 264 5.33 6.85 2.63
C LYS A 264 5.76 8.12 3.37
N ARG A 265 7.06 8.45 3.37
CA ARG A 265 7.62 9.61 4.08
C ARG A 265 6.98 10.93 3.63
N ARG A 266 6.93 11.17 2.31
CA ARG A 266 6.37 12.42 1.76
C ARG A 266 4.88 12.54 2.06
N SER A 267 4.14 11.43 1.93
CA SER A 267 2.72 11.36 2.31
C SER A 267 2.51 11.67 3.79
N ALA A 268 3.35 11.13 4.67
CA ALA A 268 3.30 11.40 6.10
C ALA A 268 3.60 12.88 6.41
N GLN A 269 4.61 13.47 5.77
CA GLN A 269 4.96 14.89 5.94
C GLN A 269 3.82 15.82 5.50
N VAL A 270 3.22 15.57 4.34
CA VAL A 270 2.06 16.34 3.85
C VAL A 270 0.90 16.27 4.85
N VAL A 271 0.59 15.07 5.35
CA VAL A 271 -0.50 14.86 6.31
C VAL A 271 -0.21 15.47 7.69
N LEU A 272 1.06 15.56 8.10
CA LEU A 272 1.45 16.23 9.34
C LEU A 272 1.22 17.75 9.30
N GLN A 273 1.22 18.36 8.11
CA GLN A 273 0.90 19.79 7.90
C GLN A 273 -0.61 20.08 7.87
N MET A 274 -1.45 19.06 7.97
CA MET A 274 -2.91 19.23 7.93
C MET A 274 -3.41 20.11 9.06
N SER A 275 -4.23 21.09 8.73
CA SER A 275 -5.02 21.93 9.62
C SER A 275 -6.47 21.94 9.12
N ARG A 276 -7.35 22.65 9.85
CA ARG A 276 -8.73 22.84 9.40
C ARG A 276 -8.81 23.67 8.12
N ALA A 277 -7.95 24.68 7.99
CA ALA A 277 -7.95 25.62 6.87
C ALA A 277 -7.46 24.98 5.55
N ASN A 278 -6.47 24.08 5.62
CA ASN A 278 -5.83 23.50 4.43
C ASN A 278 -6.24 22.04 4.13
N PHE A 279 -7.27 21.49 4.79
CA PHE A 279 -7.65 20.08 4.65
C PHE A 279 -7.81 19.63 3.19
N HIS A 280 -8.48 20.43 2.36
CA HIS A 280 -8.72 20.10 0.96
C HIS A 280 -7.43 20.12 0.12
N GLU A 281 -6.54 21.07 0.38
CA GLU A 281 -5.23 21.15 -0.25
C GLU A 281 -4.38 19.94 0.11
N VAL A 282 -4.26 19.63 1.41
CA VAL A 282 -3.50 18.46 1.89
C VAL A 282 -4.05 17.16 1.30
N ARG A 283 -5.38 17.04 1.20
CA ARG A 283 -6.02 15.89 0.54
C ARG A 283 -5.66 15.80 -0.95
N SER A 284 -5.66 16.92 -1.67
CA SER A 284 -5.26 16.98 -3.08
C SER A 284 -3.78 16.58 -3.24
N SER A 285 -2.91 17.15 -2.41
CA SER A 285 -1.48 16.85 -2.40
C SER A 285 -1.20 15.37 -2.08
N LEU A 286 -1.89 14.82 -1.08
CA LEU A 286 -1.78 13.40 -0.74
C LEU A 286 -2.23 12.51 -1.90
N GLN A 287 -3.25 12.91 -2.66
CA GLN A 287 -3.74 12.16 -3.82
C GLN A 287 -2.67 11.97 -4.89
N GLY A 288 -1.78 12.94 -5.11
CA GLY A 288 -0.67 12.82 -6.06
C GLY A 288 0.49 11.93 -5.57
N LEU A 289 0.51 11.59 -4.27
CA LEU A 289 1.57 10.80 -3.64
C LEU A 289 1.20 9.34 -3.39
N VAL A 290 -0.09 9.02 -3.39
CA VAL A 290 -0.58 7.66 -3.17
C VAL A 290 -0.98 7.01 -4.49
N GLY A 291 -1.04 5.67 -4.48
CA GLY A 291 -1.49 4.93 -5.65
C GLY A 291 -2.90 5.32 -6.12
N ASN A 292 -3.19 4.97 -7.38
CA ASN A 292 -4.48 5.22 -8.04
C ASN A 292 -5.63 4.34 -7.52
N GLN A 293 -5.39 3.54 -6.48
CA GLN A 293 -6.42 2.72 -5.85
C GLN A 293 -7.52 3.63 -5.28
N GLY A 294 -8.76 3.33 -5.67
CA GLY A 294 -9.93 4.12 -5.29
C GLY A 294 -9.97 5.54 -5.85
N MET A 295 -9.13 5.92 -6.82
CA MET A 295 -9.12 7.27 -7.40
C MET A 295 -10.52 7.75 -7.80
N TYR A 296 -11.26 6.94 -8.55
CA TYR A 296 -12.62 7.27 -8.99
C TYR A 296 -13.68 7.15 -7.90
N GLN A 297 -13.35 6.65 -6.71
CA GLN A 297 -14.26 6.61 -5.56
C GLN A 297 -14.06 7.83 -4.65
N ARG A 298 -12.99 8.61 -4.85
CA ARG A 298 -12.72 9.79 -4.03
C ARG A 298 -13.70 10.90 -4.40
N LEU A 299 -14.35 11.44 -3.37
CA LEU A 299 -15.18 12.63 -3.50
C LEU A 299 -14.32 13.87 -3.76
N SER A 300 -14.77 14.70 -4.70
CA SER A 300 -14.31 16.07 -4.90
C SER A 300 -14.63 16.95 -3.69
N ARG A 301 -14.17 18.21 -3.69
CA ARG A 301 -14.54 19.19 -2.64
C ARG A 301 -16.05 19.31 -2.50
N SER A 302 -16.74 19.59 -3.60
CA SER A 302 -18.21 19.69 -3.62
C SER A 302 -18.89 18.35 -3.28
N GLY A 303 -18.29 17.23 -3.67
CA GLY A 303 -18.74 15.89 -3.28
C GLY A 303 -18.69 15.67 -1.76
N ILE A 304 -17.64 16.15 -1.09
CA ILE A 304 -17.50 16.08 0.37
C ILE A 304 -18.55 16.97 1.04
N GLU A 305 -18.72 18.21 0.57
CA GLU A 305 -19.73 19.15 1.09
C GLU A 305 -21.14 18.53 1.02
N ARG A 306 -21.53 17.99 -0.15
CA ARG A 306 -22.79 17.24 -0.31
C ARG A 306 -22.90 16.05 0.65
N ALA A 307 -21.84 15.27 0.82
CA ALA A 307 -21.85 14.12 1.72
C ALA A 307 -22.00 14.53 3.20
N LEU A 308 -21.43 15.67 3.60
CA LEU A 308 -21.60 16.23 4.94
C LEU A 308 -23.02 16.74 5.15
N GLU A 309 -23.61 17.39 4.14
CA GLU A 309 -25.01 17.82 4.17
C GLU A 309 -25.96 16.63 4.30
N ILE A 310 -25.81 15.59 3.47
CA ILE A 310 -26.56 14.34 3.57
C ILE A 310 -26.48 13.75 4.99
N ARG A 311 -25.27 13.73 5.59
CA ARG A 311 -25.08 13.24 6.96
C ARG A 311 -25.76 14.15 7.99
N SER A 312 -25.80 15.46 7.75
CA SER A 312 -26.50 16.41 8.61
C SER A 312 -28.01 16.16 8.60
N ILE A 313 -28.62 16.04 7.40
CA ILE A 313 -30.04 15.72 7.24
C ILE A 313 -30.38 14.36 7.84
N TRP A 314 -29.55 13.35 7.62
CA TRP A 314 -29.77 12.02 8.20
C TRP A 314 -29.73 12.02 9.74
N ARG A 315 -28.87 12.84 10.37
CA ARG A 315 -28.87 13.02 11.82
C ARG A 315 -30.15 13.69 12.32
N ARG A 316 -30.64 14.71 11.59
CA ARG A 316 -31.93 15.35 11.89
C ARG A 316 -33.08 14.35 11.79
N LEU A 317 -33.12 13.55 10.73
CA LEU A 317 -34.13 12.50 10.53
C LEU A 317 -34.14 11.51 11.71
N LYS A 318 -32.96 11.10 12.20
CA LYS A 318 -32.86 10.24 13.38
C LYS A 318 -33.35 10.91 14.67
N ALA A 319 -33.12 12.20 14.83
CA ALA A 319 -33.57 12.94 16.00
C ALA A 319 -35.09 13.16 16.01
N THR A 320 -35.75 13.12 14.84
CA THR A 320 -37.21 13.20 14.70
C THR A 320 -37.90 11.84 14.70
N ALA A 321 -37.19 10.77 15.07
CA ALA A 321 -37.73 9.41 15.08
C ALA A 321 -38.99 9.33 15.95
N GLY A 322 -40.14 8.98 15.34
CA GLY A 322 -41.44 8.85 16.01
C GLY A 322 -42.48 9.91 15.64
N ASP A 323 -42.06 11.03 15.02
CA ASP A 323 -42.97 12.05 14.51
C ASP A 323 -43.11 11.94 12.97
N ARG A 324 -44.11 11.16 12.53
CA ARG A 324 -44.33 10.90 11.10
C ARG A 324 -44.52 12.17 10.26
N GLN A 325 -45.13 13.21 10.83
CA GLN A 325 -45.38 14.45 10.10
C GLN A 325 -44.07 15.21 9.83
N ARG A 326 -43.13 15.21 10.78
CA ARG A 326 -41.80 15.82 10.61
C ARG A 326 -40.81 14.95 9.83
N GLU A 327 -40.92 13.62 9.93
CA GLU A 327 -40.03 12.69 9.23
C GLU A 327 -40.20 12.76 7.70
N LEU A 328 -41.44 12.79 7.21
CA LEU A 328 -41.74 12.70 5.77
C LEU A 328 -41.03 13.78 4.93
N PRO A 329 -41.06 15.09 5.27
CA PRO A 329 -40.35 16.10 4.50
C PRO A 329 -38.82 15.96 4.59
N ILE A 330 -38.28 15.58 5.75
CA ILE A 330 -36.83 15.37 5.93
C ILE A 330 -36.35 14.17 5.10
N GLN A 331 -37.12 13.10 5.05
CA GLN A 331 -36.85 11.92 4.24
C GLN A 331 -36.87 12.26 2.74
N LYS A 332 -37.88 13.01 2.27
CA LYS A 332 -37.94 13.49 0.87
C LYS A 332 -36.71 14.35 0.51
N GLN A 333 -36.31 15.26 1.41
CA GLN A 333 -35.11 16.07 1.22
C GLN A 333 -33.84 15.20 1.16
N LEU A 334 -33.70 14.23 2.06
CA LEU A 334 -32.56 13.31 2.10
C LEU A 334 -32.44 12.50 0.81
N ASP A 335 -33.55 11.99 0.29
CA ASP A 335 -33.57 11.19 -0.94
C ASP A 335 -33.24 12.04 -2.17
N SER A 336 -33.73 13.28 -2.23
CA SER A 336 -33.37 14.24 -3.28
C SER A 336 -31.85 14.52 -3.28
N LEU A 337 -31.27 14.82 -2.12
CA LEU A 337 -29.83 15.07 -1.97
C LEU A 337 -28.98 13.84 -2.33
N LYS A 338 -29.42 12.64 -1.94
CA LYS A 338 -28.73 11.39 -2.32
C LYS A 338 -28.72 11.20 -3.84
N ARG A 339 -29.86 11.32 -4.51
CA ARG A 339 -29.95 11.19 -5.98
C ARG A 339 -29.08 12.22 -6.68
N GLN A 340 -29.10 13.47 -6.23
CA GLN A 340 -28.26 14.54 -6.79
C GLN A 340 -26.77 14.23 -6.57
N HIS A 341 -26.39 13.78 -5.38
CA HIS A 341 -25.02 13.42 -5.05
C HIS A 341 -24.51 12.26 -5.92
N GLU A 342 -25.29 11.19 -6.06
CA GLU A 342 -24.97 10.03 -6.90
C GLU A 342 -24.77 10.45 -8.37
N TYR A 343 -25.71 11.23 -8.91
CA TYR A 343 -25.62 11.77 -10.27
C TYR A 343 -24.34 12.58 -10.49
N LYS A 344 -24.06 13.53 -9.59
CA LYS A 344 -22.88 14.40 -9.71
C LYS A 344 -21.58 13.62 -9.55
N CYS A 345 -21.54 12.64 -8.64
CA CYS A 345 -20.40 11.75 -8.50
C CYS A 345 -20.18 10.92 -9.79
N ALA A 346 -21.23 10.42 -10.43
CA ALA A 346 -21.11 9.68 -11.69
C ALA A 346 -20.61 10.56 -12.85
N GLU A 347 -21.11 11.81 -12.94
CA GLU A 347 -20.68 12.82 -13.91
C GLU A 347 -19.18 13.14 -13.75
N GLU A 348 -18.74 13.47 -12.53
CA GLU A 348 -17.34 13.75 -12.21
C GLU A 348 -16.42 12.56 -12.51
N LYS A 349 -16.84 11.32 -12.17
CA LYS A 349 -16.10 10.10 -12.50
C LYS A 349 -15.92 9.91 -14.00
N CYS A 350 -16.98 10.13 -14.79
CA CYS A 350 -16.94 10.01 -16.25
C CYS A 350 -15.98 11.01 -16.89
N LEU A 351 -15.97 12.25 -16.40
CA LEU A 351 -15.05 13.29 -16.87
C LEU A 351 -13.60 12.90 -16.56
N LEU A 352 -13.33 12.50 -15.30
CA LEU A 352 -11.99 12.13 -14.88
C LEU A 352 -11.44 10.92 -15.65
N ILE A 353 -12.23 9.85 -15.83
CA ILE A 353 -11.77 8.66 -16.56
C ILE A 353 -11.54 8.96 -18.05
N ARG A 354 -12.36 9.83 -18.66
CA ARG A 354 -12.16 10.27 -20.04
C ARG A 354 -10.84 11.02 -20.20
N GLN A 355 -10.52 11.92 -19.28
CA GLN A 355 -9.24 12.64 -19.28
C GLN A 355 -8.08 11.65 -19.13
N ASN A 356 -8.14 10.75 -18.16
CA ASN A 356 -7.09 9.73 -17.95
C ASN A 356 -6.89 8.83 -19.18
N VAL A 357 -7.97 8.37 -19.83
CA VAL A 357 -7.87 7.56 -21.07
C VAL A 357 -7.17 8.35 -22.17
N ARG A 358 -7.52 9.62 -22.37
CA ARG A 358 -6.86 10.48 -23.37
C ARG A 358 -5.37 10.64 -23.07
N SER A 359 -5.00 10.96 -21.83
CA SER A 359 -3.60 11.08 -21.43
C SER A 359 -2.82 9.78 -21.65
N LEU A 360 -3.44 8.62 -21.40
CA LEU A 360 -2.81 7.32 -21.62
C LEU A 360 -2.60 6.99 -23.11
N LEU A 361 -3.55 7.35 -23.97
CA LEU A 361 -3.39 7.17 -25.42
C LEU A 361 -2.27 8.06 -25.95
N LEU A 362 -2.24 9.33 -25.55
CA LEU A 362 -1.15 10.25 -25.91
C LEU A 362 0.22 9.74 -25.43
N ALA A 363 0.31 9.26 -24.20
CA ALA A 363 1.56 8.71 -23.66
C ALA A 363 2.00 7.41 -24.35
N ARG A 364 1.06 6.63 -24.88
CA ARG A 364 1.37 5.43 -25.68
C ARG A 364 1.93 5.80 -27.05
N ASP A 365 1.37 6.83 -27.69
CA ASP A 365 1.72 7.20 -29.05
C ASP A 365 3.03 8.03 -29.12
N ALA A 366 3.47 8.62 -27.99
CA ALA A 366 4.69 9.42 -27.89
C ALA A 366 5.98 8.64 -27.62
N ALA A 367 5.91 7.33 -27.38
CA ALA A 367 7.02 6.50 -26.88
C ALA A 367 7.20 5.25 -27.72
#